data_AF-A0A4P5P5Z7-F1
#
_entry.id   AF-A0A4P5P5Z7-F1
#
_cell.length_a   1.000
_cell.length_b   1.000
_cell.length_c   1.000
_cell.angle_alpha   90.00
_cell.angle_beta   90.00
_cell.angle_gamma   90.00
#
_symmetry.space_group_name_H-M   'P 1'
#
loop_
_entity.id
_entity.type
_entity.pdbx_description
1 polymer ?
#
loop_
_entity_poly.entity_id
_entity_poly.type
_entity_poly.pdbx_seq_one_letter_code
_entity_poly.pdbx_strand_id
1 'polypeptide(L)'
;MKWGDQAMESFSYRGLKITPVQTKWMLKELASYMTFEGAITYERLKEDEFNYYLMPKRDLLQLLERVAPSNQEPVIVYRVEGTLVTNHLKNEEIRGEYLATRWGFLQLVCKE
;
A
#
# COMPACT_ATOMS: atom_id res chain seq x y z
N MET A 1 29.50 5.82 11.18
CA MET A 1 28.62 5.63 10.01
C MET A 1 27.35 6.42 10.25
N LYS A 2 27.14 7.50 9.48
CA LYS A 2 25.90 8.26 9.55
C LYS A 2 24.83 7.48 8.78
N TRP A 3 23.85 6.95 9.49
CA TRP A 3 22.58 6.54 8.89
C TRP A 3 21.82 7.85 8.62
N GLY A 4 22.09 8.47 7.47
CA GLY A 4 21.47 9.71 7.06
C GLY A 4 20.89 9.52 5.66
N ASP A 5 19.57 9.60 5.57
CA ASP A 5 18.79 9.83 4.35
C ASP A 5 19.09 8.89 3.17
N GLN A 6 18.70 7.61 3.28
CA GLN A 6 18.13 6.98 2.10
C GLN A 6 16.77 7.64 1.89
N ALA A 7 16.75 8.72 1.08
CA ALA A 7 15.52 9.20 0.51
C ALA A 7 14.88 7.99 -0.18
N MET A 8 13.75 7.50 0.34
CA MET A 8 12.98 6.50 -0.40
C MET A 8 12.52 7.22 -1.67
N GLU A 9 13.09 6.86 -2.80
CA GLU A 9 12.72 7.46 -4.08
C GLU A 9 11.41 6.85 -4.58
N SER A 10 10.68 7.64 -5.38
CA SER A 10 9.51 7.10 -6.08
C SER A 10 9.96 6.03 -7.07
N PHE A 11 9.19 4.95 -7.20
CA PHE A 11 9.51 3.89 -8.14
C PHE A 11 8.27 3.36 -8.85
N SER A 12 8.48 2.79 -10.03
CA SER A 12 7.44 2.11 -10.78
C SER A 12 7.46 0.61 -10.52
N TYR A 13 6.27 0.02 -10.37
CA TYR A 13 6.08 -1.42 -10.23
C TYR A 13 4.83 -1.85 -10.99
N ARG A 14 5.00 -2.62 -12.07
CA ARG A 14 3.88 -3.25 -12.82
C ARG A 14 2.77 -2.27 -13.24
N GLY A 15 3.12 -1.05 -13.68
CA GLY A 15 2.15 -0.03 -14.10
C GLY A 15 1.64 0.86 -12.96
N LEU A 16 2.05 0.57 -11.71
CA LEU A 16 1.87 1.46 -10.57
C LEU A 16 3.09 2.36 -10.41
N LYS A 17 2.86 3.61 -10.03
CA LYS A 17 3.86 4.52 -9.49
C LYS A 17 3.65 4.61 -7.99
N ILE A 18 4.71 4.36 -7.23
CA ILE A 18 4.73 4.31 -5.78
C ILE A 18 5.62 5.46 -5.31
N THR A 19 5.04 6.39 -4.57
CA THR A 19 5.74 7.54 -4.00
C THR A 19 5.66 7.45 -2.49
N PRO A 20 6.77 7.29 -1.76
CA PRO A 20 6.76 7.33 -0.31
C PRO A 20 6.41 8.75 0.16
N VAL A 21 5.53 8.81 1.14
CA VAL A 21 5.05 10.01 1.81
C VAL A 21 5.47 9.87 3.26
N GLN A 22 6.48 10.63 3.66
CA GLN A 22 6.87 10.71 5.06
C GLN A 22 5.73 11.36 5.84
N THR A 23 5.23 10.66 6.86
CA THR A 23 4.24 11.19 7.79
C THR A 23 4.85 11.31 9.18
N LYS A 24 4.32 12.26 9.96
CA LYS A 24 4.63 12.37 11.40
C LYS A 24 3.73 11.47 12.26
N TRP A 25 2.77 10.79 11.66
CA TRP A 25 1.82 9.94 12.36
C TRP A 25 2.43 8.62 12.80
N MET A 26 2.10 8.23 14.02
CA MET A 26 2.39 6.91 14.57
C MET A 26 1.43 5.87 14.00
N LEU A 27 1.81 4.59 14.05
CA LEU A 27 0.97 3.49 13.56
C LEU A 27 -0.42 3.48 14.22
N LYS A 28 -0.48 3.81 15.52
CA LYS A 28 -1.72 3.86 16.30
C LYS A 28 -2.69 4.93 15.77
N GLU A 29 -2.17 6.06 15.31
CA GLU A 29 -2.98 7.15 14.75
C GLU A 29 -3.47 6.76 13.35
N LEU A 30 -2.58 6.21 12.53
CA LEU A 30 -2.89 5.69 11.20
C LEU A 30 -3.97 4.61 11.21
N ALA A 31 -3.98 3.75 12.23
CA ALA A 31 -4.96 2.66 12.34
C ALA A 31 -6.41 3.14 12.33
N SER A 32 -6.68 4.37 12.79
CA SER A 32 -8.03 4.95 12.76
C SER A 32 -8.50 5.38 11.36
N TYR A 33 -7.57 5.51 10.41
CA TYR A 33 -7.83 5.90 9.02
C TYR A 33 -7.74 4.71 8.04
N MET A 34 -7.30 3.54 8.50
CA MET A 34 -7.20 2.36 7.66
C MET A 34 -8.59 1.83 7.30
N THR A 35 -8.75 1.45 6.04
CA THR A 35 -9.94 0.77 5.55
C THR A 35 -9.56 -0.43 4.68
N PHE A 36 -10.45 -1.43 4.68
CA PHE A 36 -10.38 -2.53 3.72
C PHE A 36 -10.92 -2.15 2.35
N GLU A 37 -11.72 -1.07 2.26
CA GLU A 37 -12.16 -0.54 0.98
C GLU A 37 -10.98 0.04 0.19
N GLY A 38 -10.84 -0.43 -1.05
CA GLY A 38 -9.72 -0.14 -1.94
C GLY A 38 -8.39 -0.74 -1.49
N ALA A 39 -8.36 -1.67 -0.54
CA ALA A 39 -7.11 -2.36 -0.17
C ALA A 39 -6.55 -3.17 -1.35
N ILE A 40 -5.22 -3.23 -1.46
CA ILE A 40 -4.53 -4.07 -2.45
C ILE A 40 -4.09 -5.37 -1.76
N THR A 41 -4.70 -6.49 -2.17
CA THR A 41 -4.52 -7.82 -1.56
C THR A 41 -4.37 -8.90 -2.64
N TYR A 42 -3.94 -10.10 -2.26
CA TYR A 42 -3.89 -11.25 -3.16
C TYR A 42 -5.09 -12.19 -3.03
N GLU A 43 -5.90 -12.04 -1.99
CA GLU A 43 -7.07 -12.85 -1.74
C GLU A 43 -8.27 -11.97 -1.39
N ARG A 44 -9.45 -12.45 -1.81
CA ARG A 44 -10.72 -11.84 -1.41
C ARG A 44 -10.92 -12.12 0.08
N LEU A 45 -11.19 -11.09 0.87
CA LEU A 45 -11.67 -11.31 2.23
C LEU A 45 -13.05 -11.96 2.13
N LYS A 46 -13.19 -13.16 2.70
CA LYS A 46 -14.45 -13.89 2.66
C LYS A 46 -15.47 -13.09 3.46
N GLU A 47 -16.55 -12.67 2.81
CA GLU A 47 -17.78 -12.12 3.42
C GLU A 47 -17.83 -10.60 3.66
N ASP A 48 -16.88 -9.82 3.13
CA ASP A 48 -16.90 -8.37 3.27
C ASP A 48 -17.58 -7.65 2.09
N GLU A 49 -18.38 -6.62 2.39
CA GLU A 49 -19.00 -5.71 1.40
C GLU A 49 -18.00 -4.70 0.79
N PHE A 50 -16.72 -4.79 1.14
CA PHE A 50 -15.69 -3.84 0.70
C PHE A 50 -15.20 -4.14 -0.71
N ASN A 51 -14.99 -3.07 -1.48
CA ASN A 51 -14.24 -3.15 -2.74
C ASN A 51 -12.75 -3.35 -2.43
N TYR A 52 -12.05 -4.18 -3.19
CA TYR A 52 -10.60 -4.35 -3.06
C TYR A 52 -9.97 -4.59 -4.43
N TYR A 53 -8.69 -4.25 -4.54
CA TYR A 53 -7.89 -4.50 -5.74
C TYR A 53 -7.08 -5.79 -5.58
N LEU A 54 -7.18 -6.68 -6.56
CA LEU A 54 -6.50 -7.99 -6.51
C LEU A 54 -5.16 -7.95 -7.26
N MET A 55 -4.06 -8.24 -6.57
CA MET A 55 -2.75 -8.45 -7.16
C MET A 55 -2.34 -9.92 -7.05
N PRO A 56 -1.71 -10.54 -8.07
CA PRO A 56 -1.17 -11.89 -7.91
C PRO A 56 -0.24 -11.98 -6.70
N LYS A 57 -0.37 -13.04 -5.88
CA LYS A 57 0.40 -13.21 -4.63
C LYS A 57 1.89 -12.97 -4.80
N ARG A 58 2.48 -13.50 -5.88
CA ARG A 58 3.91 -13.33 -6.17
C ARG A 58 4.30 -11.86 -6.37
N ASP A 59 3.48 -11.10 -7.09
CA ASP A 59 3.75 -9.69 -7.35
C ASP A 59 3.54 -8.85 -6.08
N LEU A 60 2.50 -9.16 -5.29
CA LEU A 60 2.27 -8.49 -4.01
C LEU A 60 3.43 -8.69 -3.04
N LEU A 61 3.93 -9.92 -2.91
CA LEU A 61 5.07 -10.22 -2.05
C LEU A 61 6.34 -9.49 -2.49
N GLN A 62 6.64 -9.47 -3.80
CA GLN A 62 7.78 -8.70 -4.33
C GLN A 62 7.64 -7.20 -4.07
N LEU A 63 6.42 -6.66 -4.16
CA LEU A 63 6.17 -5.26 -3.86
C LEU A 63 6.37 -4.97 -2.37
N LEU A 64 5.87 -5.82 -1.48
CA LEU A 64 6.06 -5.72 -0.03
C LEU A 64 7.54 -5.83 0.38
N GLU A 65 8.31 -6.71 -0.26
CA GLU A 65 9.76 -6.83 -0.05
C GLU A 65 10.52 -5.54 -0.40
N ARG A 66 10.05 -4.79 -1.39
CA ARG A 66 10.67 -3.52 -1.80
C ARG A 66 10.39 -2.37 -0.85
N VAL A 67 9.23 -2.37 -0.19
CA VAL A 67 8.83 -1.27 0.70
C VAL A 67 9.10 -1.56 2.17
N ALA A 68 9.43 -2.81 2.53
CA ALA A 68 9.56 -3.34 3.88
C ALA A 68 8.29 -3.12 4.74
N PRO A 69 7.77 -4.14 5.46
CA PRO A 69 6.75 -3.90 6.46
C PRO A 69 7.38 -3.04 7.57
N SER A 70 7.04 -1.75 7.64
CA SER A 70 7.55 -0.85 8.67
C SER A 70 6.79 -1.11 9.98
N ASN A 71 7.20 -2.17 10.70
CA ASN A 71 6.89 -2.29 12.12
C ASN A 71 7.70 -1.27 12.97
N GLN A 72 8.50 -0.43 12.31
CA GLN A 72 9.31 0.62 12.91
C GLN A 72 8.62 1.98 12.76
N GLU A 73 8.74 2.81 13.79
CA GLU A 73 8.41 4.22 13.75
C GLU A 73 9.65 5.04 13.34
N PRO A 74 9.52 6.08 12.49
CA PRO A 74 8.28 6.59 11.88
C PRO A 74 7.77 5.69 10.75
N VAL A 75 6.44 5.59 10.66
CA VAL A 75 5.77 4.78 9.65
C VAL A 75 5.80 5.51 8.31
N ILE A 76 5.99 4.77 7.22
CA ILE A 76 6.01 5.32 5.85
C ILE A 76 4.70 5.00 5.16
N VAL A 77 4.02 6.06 4.71
CA VAL A 77 2.82 5.96 3.87
C VAL A 77 3.28 5.97 2.41
N TYR A 78 2.55 5.27 1.54
CA TYR A 78 2.84 5.24 0.11
C TYR A 78 1.66 5.79 -0.66
N ARG A 79 1.89 6.83 -1.45
CA ARG A 79 0.97 7.22 -2.50
C ARG A 79 1.14 6.25 -3.66
N VAL A 80 0.07 5.56 -4.03
CA VAL A 80 0.04 4.59 -5.13
C VAL A 80 -0.93 5.10 -6.18
N GLU A 81 -0.45 5.26 -7.41
CA GLU A 81 -1.24 5.71 -8.55
C GLU A 81 -0.92 4.88 -9.80
N GLY A 82 -1.93 4.60 -10.62
CA GLY A 82 -1.77 3.92 -11.91
C GLY A 82 -2.80 2.82 -12.13
N THR A 83 -2.48 1.88 -13.01
CA THR A 83 -3.37 0.76 -13.35
C THR A 83 -2.82 -0.53 -12.79
N LEU A 84 -3.60 -1.19 -11.92
CA LEU A 84 -3.26 -2.51 -11.43
C LEU A 84 -3.67 -3.57 -12.46
N VAL A 85 -2.67 -4.21 -13.05
CA VAL A 85 -2.88 -5.36 -13.93
C VAL A 85 -3.06 -6.61 -13.06
N THR A 86 -4.28 -7.14 -13.06
CA THR A 86 -4.62 -8.35 -12.30
C THR A 86 -4.70 -9.55 -13.26
N ASN A 87 -4.32 -10.75 -12.81
CA ASN A 87 -4.37 -11.95 -13.66
C ASN A 87 -5.80 -12.40 -13.99
N HIS A 88 -6.83 -11.90 -13.29
CA HIS A 88 -8.17 -12.51 -13.30
C HIS A 88 -9.34 -11.49 -13.34
N LEU A 89 -9.07 -10.19 -13.33
CA LEU A 89 -10.07 -9.13 -13.40
C LEU A 89 -9.61 -8.03 -14.37
N LYS A 90 -10.53 -7.14 -14.73
CA LYS A 90 -10.22 -5.95 -15.53
C LYS A 90 -9.07 -5.18 -14.88
N ASN A 91 -8.37 -4.42 -15.72
CA ASN A 91 -7.42 -3.43 -15.26
C ASN A 91 -8.15 -2.42 -14.37
N GLU A 92 -7.76 -2.33 -13.10
CA GLU A 92 -8.37 -1.42 -12.13
C GLU A 92 -7.49 -0.19 -11.98
N GLU A 93 -8.11 1.00 -11.99
CA GLU A 93 -7.40 2.23 -11.66
C GLU A 93 -7.27 2.36 -10.15
N ILE A 94 -6.05 2.59 -9.70
CA ILE A 94 -5.70 2.78 -8.30
C ILE A 94 -5.19 4.20 -8.13
N ARG A 95 -5.75 4.91 -7.16
CA ARG A 95 -5.22 6.20 -6.70
C ARG A 95 -5.54 6.39 -5.22
N GLY A 96 -4.53 6.44 -4.38
CA GLY A 96 -4.73 6.63 -2.95
C GLY A 96 -3.44 6.63 -2.15
N GLU A 97 -3.59 6.81 -0.84
CA GLU A 97 -2.52 6.67 0.14
C GLU A 97 -2.70 5.35 0.89
N TYR A 98 -1.59 4.64 1.07
CA TYR A 98 -1.61 3.26 1.51
C TYR A 98 -0.55 3.03 2.58
N LEU A 99 -0.89 2.20 3.55
CA LEU A 99 0.08 1.61 4.45
C LEU A 99 0.42 0.18 4.00
N ALA A 100 1.71 -0.11 3.87
CA ALA A 100 2.20 -1.47 3.68
C ALA A 100 2.04 -2.28 4.98
N THR A 101 1.41 -3.45 4.88
CA THR A 101 1.19 -4.38 5.99
C THR A 101 1.65 -5.79 5.59
N ARG A 102 1.65 -6.73 6.53
CA ARG A 102 1.96 -8.14 6.23
C ARG A 102 0.97 -8.82 5.28
N TRP A 103 -0.21 -8.22 5.05
CA TRP A 103 -1.27 -8.79 4.21
C TRP A 103 -1.40 -8.10 2.85
N GLY A 104 -0.72 -6.97 2.65
CA GLY A 104 -0.87 -6.13 1.47
C GLY A 104 -0.88 -4.65 1.84
N PHE A 105 -1.51 -3.83 1.00
CA PHE A 105 -1.59 -2.39 1.20
C PHE A 105 -3.00 -2.01 1.66
N LEU A 106 -3.12 -1.53 2.89
CA LEU A 106 -4.39 -1.00 3.39
C LEU A 106 -4.51 0.46 2.97
N GLN A 107 -5.66 0.84 2.41
CA GLN A 107 -5.89 2.22 2.04
C GLN A 107 -6.13 3.07 3.28
N LEU A 108 -5.60 4.28 3.27
CA LEU A 108 -5.88 5.32 4.25
C LEU A 108 -6.95 6.25 3.68
N VAL A 109 -8.04 6.42 4.40
CA VAL A 109 -9.07 7.42 4.11
C VAL A 109 -9.08 8.40 5.26
N CYS A 110 -8.46 9.57 5.04
CA CYS A 110 -8.66 10.70 5.94
C CYS A 110 -10.11 11.16 5.76
N LYS A 111 -10.95 10.89 6.75
CA LYS A 111 -12.26 11.55 6.82
C LYS A 111 -12.00 13.02 7.09
N GLU A 112 -12.32 13.87 6.12
CA GLU A 112 -12.45 15.32 6.34
C GLU A 112 -13.56 15.61 7.37
#